data_AF-A0A915BZY0-F1
#
_entry.id   AF-A0A915BZY0-F1
#
_cell.length_a   1.000
_cell.length_b   1.000
_cell.length_c   1.000
_cell.angle_alpha   90.00
_cell.angle_beta   90.00
_cell.angle_gamma   90.00
#
_symmetry.space_group_name_H-M   'P 1'
#
loop_
_entity.id
_entity.type
_entity.pdbx_description
1 polymer ?
#
loop_
_entity_poly.entity_id
_entity_poly.type
_entity_poly.pdbx_seq_one_letter_code
_entity_poly.pdbx_strand_id
1 'polypeptide(L)'
;MARKKEGDDYGLSNGSSDASLDAALRECINNISDIPPDRVVNDVYEQLMLKFQPAMKGVADSGFNLLRAFNNVQKMCEGYVKSIDTLADSGSKAFAAARQRAADLKEFASAMREINRRHGEMISKFNEIITKINTYGQREKDKLKELHRGFEAREKAMKKSLRKKKAEISF
;
A
#
# COMPACT_ATOMS: atom_id res chain seq x y z
N MET A 1 -0.72 48.41 -12.40
CA MET A 1 0.41 47.68 -13.01
C MET A 1 1.24 47.04 -11.90
N ALA A 2 1.58 45.75 -12.08
CA ALA A 2 2.52 44.91 -11.30
C ALA A 2 2.20 44.64 -9.80
N ARG A 3 2.32 43.43 -9.25
CA ARG A 3 2.62 42.07 -9.73
C ARG A 3 2.07 41.10 -8.66
N LYS A 4 1.38 40.04 -9.09
CA LYS A 4 1.05 38.87 -8.25
C LYS A 4 2.36 38.18 -7.83
N LYS A 5 2.46 37.72 -6.59
CA LYS A 5 3.47 36.74 -6.17
C LYS A 5 2.96 35.34 -6.51
N GLU A 6 3.58 34.75 -7.52
CA GLU A 6 3.91 33.31 -7.61
C GLU A 6 4.75 32.94 -6.36
N GLY A 7 4.79 31.73 -5.82
CA GLY A 7 4.22 30.44 -6.17
C GLY A 7 4.84 29.44 -5.18
N ASP A 8 4.07 28.47 -4.70
CA ASP A 8 4.60 27.25 -4.07
C ASP A 8 4.12 26.08 -4.93
N ASP A 9 4.74 25.96 -6.10
CA ASP A 9 4.70 24.75 -6.92
C ASP A 9 5.57 23.70 -6.21
N TYR A 10 4.94 22.83 -5.42
CA TYR A 10 5.58 21.65 -4.87
C TYR A 10 5.90 20.73 -6.04
N GLY A 11 7.09 20.90 -6.62
CA GLY A 11 7.62 20.22 -7.79
C GLY A 11 7.48 18.70 -7.77
N LEU A 12 6.27 18.21 -7.99
CA LEU A 12 5.97 16.88 -8.46
C LEU A 12 6.19 16.93 -9.98
N SER A 13 7.47 16.83 -10.33
CA SER A 13 7.90 16.45 -11.68
C SER A 13 7.13 15.21 -12.12
N ASN A 14 6.09 15.42 -12.93
CA ASN A 14 5.35 14.37 -13.64
C ASN A 14 6.13 13.86 -14.87
N GLY A 15 7.46 13.69 -14.75
CA GLY A 15 8.34 13.60 -15.92
C GLY A 15 9.37 12.48 -15.93
N SER A 16 9.24 11.41 -15.12
CA SER A 16 10.34 10.43 -15.02
C SER A 16 9.98 8.97 -14.72
N SER A 17 8.72 8.58 -14.50
CA SER A 17 8.42 7.18 -14.17
C SER A 17 8.42 6.25 -15.39
N ASP A 18 7.90 6.72 -16.53
CA ASP A 18 7.67 5.85 -17.68
C ASP A 18 8.97 5.48 -18.41
N ALA A 19 9.90 6.42 -18.54
CA ALA A 19 11.21 6.15 -19.14
C ALA A 19 12.05 5.17 -18.29
N SER A 20 11.89 5.19 -16.97
CA SER A 20 12.57 4.28 -16.04
C SER A 20 12.01 2.86 -16.11
N LEU A 21 10.69 2.71 -16.26
CA LEU A 21 10.03 1.42 -16.40
C LEU A 21 10.37 0.77 -17.75
N ASP A 22 10.41 1.56 -18.82
CA ASP A 22 10.71 1.06 -20.17
C ASP A 22 12.18 0.61 -20.31
N ALA A 23 13.10 1.31 -19.65
CA ALA A 23 14.50 0.91 -19.55
C ALA A 23 14.69 -0.39 -18.75
N ALA A 24 14.04 -0.50 -17.59
CA ALA A 24 14.07 -1.71 -16.77
C ALA A 24 13.43 -2.91 -17.49
N LEU A 25 12.35 -2.68 -18.24
CA LEU A 25 11.69 -3.70 -19.05
C LEU A 25 12.60 -4.20 -20.18
N ARG A 26 13.30 -3.29 -20.88
CA ARG A 26 14.28 -3.65 -21.92
C ARG A 26 15.46 -4.43 -21.36
N GLU A 27 15.97 -4.04 -20.20
CA GLU A 27 17.05 -4.75 -19.53
C GLU A 27 16.63 -6.17 -19.10
N CYS A 28 15.41 -6.32 -18.55
CA CYS A 28 14.82 -7.62 -18.27
C CYS A 28 14.70 -8.49 -19.52
N ILE A 29 14.18 -7.95 -20.63
CA ILE A 29 14.03 -8.70 -21.89
C ILE A 29 15.39 -9.17 -22.41
N ASN A 30 16.41 -8.31 -22.38
CA ASN A 30 17.77 -8.64 -22.83
C ASN A 30 18.43 -9.73 -21.97
N ASN A 31 18.13 -9.77 -20.67
CA ASN A 31 18.65 -10.79 -19.75
C ASN A 31 17.95 -12.16 -19.86
N ILE A 32 16.84 -12.25 -20.60
CA ILE A 32 16.05 -13.48 -20.77
C ILE A 32 16.43 -14.23 -22.06
N SER A 33 17.15 -13.58 -22.99
CA SER A 33 17.48 -14.07 -24.34
C SER A 33 18.07 -15.49 -24.40
N ASP A 34 18.87 -15.87 -23.39
CA ASP A 34 19.59 -17.16 -23.34
C ASP A 34 18.89 -18.21 -22.47
N ILE A 35 17.75 -17.87 -21.85
CA ILE A 35 17.02 -18.78 -20.96
C ILE A 35 15.88 -19.43 -21.76
N PRO A 36 15.73 -20.77 -21.71
CA PRO A 36 14.61 -21.45 -22.34
C PRO A 36 13.27 -20.84 -21.88
N PRO A 37 12.36 -20.47 -22.81
CA PRO A 37 11.11 -19.78 -22.46
C PRO A 37 10.26 -20.50 -21.41
N ASP A 38 10.31 -21.83 -21.36
CA ASP A 38 9.63 -22.65 -20.36
C ASP A 38 10.23 -22.48 -18.96
N ARG A 39 11.55 -22.34 -18.86
CA ARG A 39 12.23 -22.06 -17.60
C ARG A 39 11.91 -20.67 -17.08
N VAL A 40 11.85 -19.66 -17.97
CA VAL A 40 11.48 -18.29 -17.61
C VAL A 40 10.10 -18.24 -16.95
N VAL A 41 9.10 -18.90 -17.55
CA VAL A 41 7.72 -18.89 -17.04
C VAL A 41 7.63 -19.56 -15.67
N ASN A 42 8.35 -20.68 -15.47
CA ASN A 42 8.38 -21.38 -14.18
C ASN A 42 9.10 -20.57 -13.10
N ASP A 43 10.27 -20.00 -13.41
CA ASP A 43 11.06 -19.20 -12.47
C ASP A 43 10.30 -17.94 -12.03
N VAL A 44 9.60 -17.27 -12.97
CA VAL A 44 8.74 -16.11 -12.66
C VAL A 44 7.55 -16.54 -11.80
N TYR A 45 6.88 -17.65 -12.14
CA TYR A 45 5.77 -18.15 -11.32
C TYR A 45 6.21 -18.47 -9.89
N GLU A 46 7.34 -19.17 -9.73
CA GLU A 46 7.92 -19.48 -8.42
C GLU A 46 8.29 -18.21 -7.65
N GLN A 47 8.94 -17.23 -8.29
CA GLN A 47 9.28 -15.96 -7.65
C GLN A 47 8.02 -15.24 -7.15
N LEU A 48 6.99 -15.16 -7.97
CA LEU A 48 5.75 -14.47 -7.62
C LEU A 48 4.97 -15.21 -6.52
N MET A 49 4.93 -16.55 -6.57
CA MET A 49 4.18 -17.36 -5.61
C MET A 49 4.90 -17.57 -4.28
N LEU A 50 6.23 -17.76 -4.30
CA LEU A 50 7.00 -18.12 -3.11
C LEU A 50 7.60 -16.91 -2.41
N LYS A 51 7.84 -15.79 -3.13
CA LYS A 51 8.45 -14.58 -2.53
C LYS A 51 7.46 -13.43 -2.47
N PHE A 52 6.89 -13.04 -3.61
CA PHE A 52 6.05 -11.83 -3.68
C PHE A 52 4.72 -12.00 -2.94
N GLN A 53 3.99 -13.11 -3.14
CA GLN A 53 2.70 -13.34 -2.49
C GLN A 53 2.82 -13.39 -0.96
N PRO A 54 3.77 -14.12 -0.35
CA PRO A 54 3.96 -14.10 1.10
C PRO A 54 4.39 -12.72 1.63
N ALA A 55 5.23 -11.99 0.89
CA ALA A 55 5.63 -10.64 1.26
C ALA A 55 4.44 -9.68 1.31
N MET A 56 3.57 -9.69 0.29
CA MET A 56 2.34 -8.89 0.28
C MET A 56 1.42 -9.25 1.46
N LYS A 57 1.27 -10.55 1.75
CA LYS A 57 0.50 -10.98 2.92
C LYS A 57 1.11 -10.45 4.22
N GLY A 58 2.42 -10.55 4.38
CA GLY A 58 3.12 -10.02 5.56
C GLY A 58 2.94 -8.50 5.73
N VAL A 59 2.96 -7.74 4.64
CA VAL A 59 2.67 -6.29 4.63
C VAL A 59 1.22 -6.03 5.04
N ALA A 60 0.26 -6.77 4.49
CA ALA A 60 -1.15 -6.63 4.83
C ALA A 60 -1.41 -6.94 6.31
N ASP A 61 -0.90 -8.06 6.82
CA ASP A 61 -1.05 -8.49 8.21
C ASP A 61 -0.44 -7.46 9.18
N SER A 62 0.77 -6.99 8.87
CA SER A 62 1.43 -5.93 9.64
C SER A 62 0.65 -4.61 9.59
N GLY A 63 0.11 -4.26 8.42
CA GLY A 63 -0.74 -3.09 8.22
C GLY A 63 -2.02 -3.13 9.04
N PHE A 64 -2.71 -4.27 9.10
CA PHE A 64 -3.90 -4.44 9.94
C PHE A 64 -3.58 -4.35 11.44
N ASN A 65 -2.44 -4.87 11.88
CA ASN A 65 -1.99 -4.71 13.26
C ASN A 65 -1.73 -3.23 13.59
N LEU A 66 -1.08 -2.49 12.68
CA LEU A 66 -0.84 -1.07 12.85
C LEU A 66 -2.15 -0.26 12.87
N LEU A 67 -3.11 -0.59 12.00
CA LEU A 67 -4.45 0.01 12.02
C LEU A 67 -5.15 -0.17 13.37
N ARG A 68 -5.06 -1.35 13.98
CA ARG A 68 -5.60 -1.59 15.32
C ARG A 68 -4.93 -0.69 16.36
N ALA A 69 -3.59 -0.57 16.32
CA ALA A 69 -2.84 0.28 17.23
C ALA A 69 -3.23 1.77 17.07
N PHE A 70 -3.34 2.27 15.83
CA PHE A 70 -3.75 3.64 15.57
C PHE A 70 -5.17 3.96 16.05
N ASN A 71 -6.12 3.05 15.84
CA ASN A 71 -7.48 3.21 16.36
C ASN A 71 -7.50 3.29 17.89
N ASN A 72 -6.64 2.54 18.58
CA ASN A 72 -6.53 2.64 20.04
C ASN A 72 -5.94 3.99 20.47
N VAL A 73 -4.88 4.45 19.80
CA VAL A 73 -4.30 5.79 20.05
C VAL A 73 -5.35 6.88 19.87
N GLN A 74 -6.13 6.83 18.80
CA GLN A 74 -7.18 7.80 18.54
C GLN A 74 -8.21 7.87 19.69
N LYS A 75 -8.69 6.71 20.16
CA LYS A 75 -9.63 6.64 21.31
C LYS A 75 -9.01 7.18 22.60
N MET A 76 -7.74 6.88 22.86
CA MET A 76 -7.04 7.41 24.04
C MET A 76 -6.87 8.92 23.97
N CYS A 77 -6.54 9.46 22.79
CA CYS A 77 -6.44 10.89 22.55
C CYS A 77 -7.80 11.59 22.77
N GLU A 78 -8.90 11.02 22.27
CA GLU A 78 -10.26 11.54 22.51
C GLU A 78 -10.60 11.58 24.00
N GLY A 79 -10.29 10.51 24.74
CA GLY A 79 -10.46 10.45 26.18
C GLY A 79 -9.67 11.53 26.92
N TYR A 80 -8.40 11.71 26.55
CA TYR A 80 -7.52 12.71 27.15
C TYR A 80 -8.00 14.14 26.90
N VAL A 81 -8.39 14.46 25.66
CA VAL A 81 -8.97 15.77 25.30
C VAL A 81 -10.23 16.05 26.11
N LYS A 82 -11.12 15.06 26.26
CA LYS A 82 -12.34 15.20 27.07
C LYS A 82 -12.03 15.50 28.54
N SER A 83 -10.99 14.87 29.10
CA SER A 83 -10.55 15.17 30.47
C SER A 83 -10.02 16.60 30.60
N ILE A 84 -9.26 17.09 29.61
CA ILE A 84 -8.78 18.48 29.58
C ILE A 84 -9.96 19.45 29.50
N ASP A 85 -10.96 19.18 28.66
CA ASP A 85 -12.16 20.02 28.58
C ASP A 85 -12.87 20.11 29.91
N THR A 86 -13.04 18.97 30.58
CA THR A 86 -13.71 18.88 31.89
C THR A 86 -12.94 19.71 32.94
N LEU A 87 -11.61 19.62 32.94
CA LEU A 87 -10.76 20.42 33.81
C LEU A 87 -10.88 21.91 33.50
N ALA A 88 -10.84 22.29 32.22
CA ALA A 88 -11.01 23.68 31.80
C ALA A 88 -12.38 24.25 32.22
N ASP A 89 -13.45 23.46 32.06
CA ASP A 89 -14.81 23.87 32.46
C ASP A 89 -14.91 24.13 33.96
N SER A 90 -14.20 23.37 34.80
CA SER A 90 -14.14 23.60 36.25
C SER A 90 -13.54 24.96 36.63
N GLY A 91 -12.59 25.48 35.84
CA GLY A 91 -11.94 26.77 36.07
C GLY A 91 -12.68 27.98 35.49
N SER A 92 -13.68 27.76 34.63
CA SER A 92 -14.35 28.82 33.86
C SER A 92 -15.09 29.87 34.71
N LYS A 93 -15.54 29.48 35.92
CA LYS A 93 -16.26 30.36 36.86
C LYS A 93 -15.41 30.77 38.08
N ALA A 94 -14.14 30.38 38.11
CA ALA A 94 -13.23 30.68 39.21
C ALA A 94 -12.72 32.14 39.15
N PHE A 95 -11.75 32.48 39.99
CA PHE A 95 -11.09 33.80 39.99
C PHE A 95 -10.30 34.05 38.68
N ALA A 96 -9.93 35.30 38.43
CA ALA A 96 -9.43 35.75 37.12
C ALA A 96 -8.26 34.91 36.57
N ALA A 97 -7.25 34.60 37.38
CA ALA A 97 -6.12 33.79 36.93
C ALA A 97 -6.52 32.34 36.60
N ALA A 98 -7.45 31.74 37.35
CA ALA A 98 -7.97 30.40 37.03
C ALA A 98 -8.80 30.38 35.73
N ARG A 99 -9.55 31.45 35.44
CA ARG A 99 -10.26 31.60 34.16
C ARG A 99 -9.31 31.70 32.97
N GLN A 100 -8.19 32.41 33.13
CA GLN A 100 -7.16 32.46 32.09
C GLN A 100 -6.59 31.07 31.83
N ARG A 101 -6.24 30.30 32.87
CA ARG A 101 -5.77 28.92 32.71
C ARG A 101 -6.80 28.00 32.06
N ALA A 102 -8.08 28.18 32.38
CA ALA A 102 -9.16 27.46 31.72
C ALA A 102 -9.22 27.77 30.21
N ALA A 103 -9.02 29.03 29.82
CA ALA A 103 -8.95 29.43 28.42
C ALA A 103 -7.75 28.78 27.71
N ASP A 104 -6.56 28.82 28.32
CA ASP A 104 -5.35 28.18 27.79
C ASP A 104 -5.58 26.66 27.57
N LEU A 105 -6.24 25.98 28.51
CA LEU A 105 -6.58 24.56 28.39
C LEU A 105 -7.59 24.28 27.28
N LYS A 106 -8.58 25.16 27.06
CA LYS A 106 -9.53 25.02 25.94
C LYS A 106 -8.84 25.16 24.59
N GLU A 107 -7.89 26.10 24.46
CA GLU A 107 -7.09 26.26 23.25
C GLU A 107 -6.24 25.01 22.98
N PHE A 108 -5.57 24.48 24.01
CA PHE A 108 -4.81 23.24 23.91
C PHE A 108 -5.69 22.05 23.50
N ALA A 109 -6.86 21.88 24.12
CA ALA A 109 -7.82 20.85 23.74
C ALA A 109 -8.28 21.00 22.28
N SER A 110 -8.48 22.22 21.80
CA SER A 110 -8.83 22.51 20.41
C SER A 110 -7.73 22.06 19.44
N ALA A 111 -6.47 22.41 19.72
CA ALA A 111 -5.33 21.98 18.91
C ALA A 111 -5.21 20.44 18.86
N MET A 112 -5.38 19.78 20.01
CA MET A 112 -5.36 18.32 20.09
C MET A 112 -6.49 17.66 19.28
N ARG A 113 -7.71 18.24 19.28
CA ARG A 113 -8.80 17.73 18.43
C ARG A 113 -8.46 17.80 16.95
N GLU A 114 -7.84 18.89 16.49
CA GLU A 114 -7.46 19.04 15.09
C GLU A 114 -6.38 18.02 14.69
N ILE A 115 -5.38 17.80 15.56
CA ILE A 115 -4.38 16.75 15.36
C ILE A 115 -5.05 15.37 15.27
N ASN A 116 -5.94 15.06 16.22
CA ASN A 116 -6.63 13.77 16.25
C ASN A 116 -7.54 13.57 15.03
N ARG A 117 -8.20 14.62 14.55
CA ARG A 117 -9.01 14.62 13.32
C ARG A 117 -8.16 14.27 12.09
N ARG A 118 -7.02 14.96 11.90
CA ARG A 118 -6.09 14.68 10.78
C ARG A 118 -5.49 13.28 10.87
N HIS A 119 -5.19 12.80 12.08
CA HIS A 119 -4.75 11.43 12.29
C HIS A 119 -5.83 10.42 11.87
N GLY A 120 -7.10 10.67 12.21
CA GLY A 120 -8.23 9.85 11.75
C GLY A 120 -8.36 9.79 10.22
N GLU A 121 -8.15 10.91 9.52
CA GLU A 121 -8.13 10.94 8.04
C GLU A 121 -6.98 10.11 7.46
N MET A 122 -5.81 10.17 8.09
CA MET A 122 -4.64 9.38 7.69
C MET A 122 -4.88 7.88 7.91
N ILE A 123 -5.49 7.49 9.04
CA ILE A 123 -5.88 6.12 9.35
C ILE A 123 -6.83 5.58 8.27
N SER A 124 -7.83 6.39 7.86
CA SER A 124 -8.77 6.00 6.80
C SER A 124 -8.07 5.73 5.47
N LYS A 125 -7.16 6.63 5.03
CA LYS A 125 -6.37 6.42 3.81
C LYS A 125 -5.47 5.19 3.91
N PHE A 126 -4.86 4.97 5.07
CA PHE A 126 -4.02 3.80 5.31
C PHE A 126 -4.85 2.51 5.25
N ASN A 127 -6.05 2.50 5.82
CA ASN A 127 -6.97 1.37 5.76
C ASN A 127 -7.35 0.99 4.32
N GLU A 128 -7.59 1.99 3.46
CA GLU A 128 -7.85 1.75 2.04
C GLU A 128 -6.65 1.08 1.35
N ILE A 129 -5.43 1.55 1.61
CA ILE A 129 -4.21 0.97 1.03
C ILE A 129 -4.03 -0.49 1.48
N ILE A 130 -4.12 -0.75 2.78
CA ILE A 130 -3.95 -2.12 3.31
C ILE A 130 -5.04 -3.06 2.78
N THR A 131 -6.28 -2.60 2.67
CA THR A 131 -7.37 -3.38 2.08
C THR A 131 -7.12 -3.70 0.61
N LYS A 132 -6.60 -2.74 -0.16
CA LYS A 132 -6.22 -2.94 -1.56
C LYS A 132 -5.08 -3.95 -1.69
N ILE A 133 -4.02 -3.84 -0.88
CA ILE A 133 -2.89 -4.78 -0.86
C ILE A 133 -3.39 -6.20 -0.56
N ASN A 134 -4.20 -6.37 0.49
CA ASN A 134 -4.73 -7.67 0.86
C ASN A 134 -5.59 -8.28 -0.27
N THR A 135 -6.49 -7.46 -0.84
CA THR A 135 -7.40 -7.89 -1.92
C THR A 135 -6.63 -8.27 -3.19
N TYR A 136 -5.69 -7.42 -3.60
CA TYR A 136 -4.81 -7.65 -4.75
C TYR A 136 -4.00 -8.94 -4.54
N GLY A 137 -3.40 -9.12 -3.36
CA GLY A 137 -2.62 -10.30 -3.04
C GLY A 137 -3.40 -11.62 -3.08
N GLN A 138 -4.71 -11.61 -2.80
CA GLN A 138 -5.56 -12.79 -2.99
C GLN A 138 -5.91 -13.02 -4.46
N ARG A 139 -6.35 -11.98 -5.17
CA ARG A 139 -6.74 -12.10 -6.59
C ARG A 139 -5.57 -12.54 -7.48
N GLU A 140 -4.41 -11.94 -7.31
CA GLU A 140 -3.23 -12.28 -8.11
C GLU A 140 -2.71 -13.68 -7.81
N LYS A 141 -2.82 -14.16 -6.56
CA LYS A 141 -2.48 -15.54 -6.23
C LYS A 141 -3.29 -16.55 -7.05
N ASP A 142 -4.59 -16.32 -7.17
CA ASP A 142 -5.46 -17.23 -7.91
C ASP A 142 -5.24 -17.12 -9.42
N LYS A 143 -5.06 -15.89 -9.93
CA LYS A 143 -4.73 -15.64 -11.34
C LYS A 143 -3.39 -16.25 -11.75
N LEU A 144 -2.36 -16.16 -10.91
CA LEU A 144 -1.04 -16.76 -11.17
C LEU A 144 -1.14 -18.28 -11.27
N LYS A 145 -1.90 -18.93 -10.38
CA LYS A 145 -2.14 -20.38 -10.44
C LYS A 145 -2.86 -20.77 -11.73
N GLU A 146 -3.86 -20.01 -12.16
CA GLU A 146 -4.60 -20.27 -13.39
C GLU A 146 -3.69 -20.14 -14.63
N LEU A 147 -2.93 -19.05 -14.72
CA LEU A 147 -1.98 -18.81 -15.82
C LEU A 147 -0.93 -19.91 -15.91
N HIS A 148 -0.36 -20.32 -14.78
CA HIS A 148 0.65 -21.39 -14.71
C HIS A 148 0.07 -22.75 -15.12
N ARG A 149 -1.11 -23.13 -14.61
CA ARG A 149 -1.81 -24.35 -15.04
C ARG A 149 -2.11 -24.35 -16.54
N GLY A 150 -2.56 -23.22 -17.07
CA GLY A 150 -2.82 -23.06 -18.51
C GLY A 150 -1.55 -23.18 -19.36
N PHE A 151 -0.43 -22.65 -18.87
CA PHE A 151 0.89 -22.84 -19.49
C PHE A 151 1.30 -24.32 -19.50
N GLU A 152 1.28 -25.01 -18.36
CA GLU A 152 1.65 -26.43 -18.26
C GLU A 152 0.80 -27.32 -19.18
N ALA A 153 -0.50 -27.05 -19.27
CA ALA A 153 -1.42 -27.81 -20.12
C ALA A 153 -1.06 -27.66 -21.62
N ARG A 154 -0.82 -26.42 -22.07
CA ARG A 154 -0.39 -26.14 -23.45
C ARG A 154 0.98 -26.74 -23.75
N GLU A 155 1.91 -26.65 -22.82
CA GLU A 155 3.25 -27.21 -22.97
C GLU A 155 3.21 -28.74 -23.10
N LYS A 156 2.44 -29.43 -22.25
CA LYS A 156 2.22 -30.88 -22.33
C LYS A 156 1.58 -31.29 -23.66
N ALA A 157 0.57 -30.55 -24.12
CA ALA A 157 -0.08 -30.81 -25.41
C ALA A 157 0.89 -30.65 -26.60
N MET A 158 1.74 -29.62 -26.58
CA MET A 158 2.75 -29.38 -27.60
C MET A 158 3.85 -30.46 -27.60
N LYS A 159 4.36 -30.82 -26.42
CA LYS A 159 5.34 -31.92 -26.30
C LYS A 159 4.77 -33.24 -26.83
N LYS A 160 3.48 -33.52 -26.56
CA LYS A 160 2.77 -34.70 -27.08
C LYS A 160 2.65 -34.67 -28.62
N SER A 161 2.27 -33.54 -29.21
CA SER A 161 2.12 -33.41 -30.67
C SER A 161 3.47 -33.50 -31.40
N LEU A 162 4.54 -32.92 -30.85
CA LEU A 162 5.90 -33.03 -31.38
C LEU A 162 6.41 -34.47 -31.37
N ARG A 163 6.17 -35.22 -30.28
CA ARG A 163 6.52 -36.65 -30.19
C ARG A 163 5.77 -37.48 -31.23
N LYS A 164 4.47 -37.21 -31.43
CA LYS A 164 3.66 -37.89 -32.44
C LYS A 164 4.18 -37.64 -33.86
N LYS A 165 4.47 -36.37 -34.21
CA LYS A 165 5.05 -36.02 -35.52
C LYS A 165 6.43 -36.66 -35.76
N LYS A 166 7.30 -36.70 -34.74
CA LYS A 166 8.60 -37.38 -34.86
C LYS A 166 8.46 -38.89 -35.12
N ALA A 167 7.49 -39.54 -34.49
CA ALA A 167 7.21 -40.95 -34.71
C ALA A 167 6.67 -41.21 -36.13
N GLU A 168 5.84 -40.32 -36.68
CA GLU A 168 5.29 -40.42 -38.04
C GLU A 168 6.34 -40.19 -39.15
N ILE A 169 7.41 -39.44 -38.89
CA ILE A 169 8.51 -39.18 -39.85
C ILE A 169 9.59 -40.28 -39.82
N SER A 170 9.60 -41.13 -38.80
CA SER A 170 10.60 -42.20 -38.63
C SER A 170 10.14 -43.57 -39.19
N PHE A 171 9.01 -43.59 -39.90
CA PHE A 171 8.48 -44.71 -40.69
C PHE A 171 8.48 -44.31 -42.17
#